data_AF-A0A7X6YRQ7-F1
#
_entry.id   AF-A0A7X6YRQ7-F1
#
_cell.length_a   1.000
_cell.length_b   1.000
_cell.length_c   1.000
_cell.angle_alpha   90.00
_cell.angle_beta   90.00
_cell.angle_gamma   90.00
#
_symmetry.space_group_name_H-M   'P 1'
#
loop_
_entity.id
_entity.type
_entity.pdbx_description
1 polymer ?
#
loop_
_entity_poly.entity_id
_entity_poly.type
_entity_poly.pdbx_seq_one_letter_code
_entity_poly.pdbx_strand_id
1 'polypeptide(L)' 'MVYELPKLPYAYDALEPVIDARTVEIHYSKHHQTYLTNLNKIVEENPQVFA' A
#
# COMPACT_ATOMS: atom_id res chain seq x y z
N MET A 1 0.48 -16.42 -4.64
CA MET A 1 1.22 -15.20 -5.03
C MET A 1 1.28 -14.27 -3.82
N VAL A 2 2.37 -13.53 -3.64
CA VAL A 2 2.48 -12.51 -2.57
C VAL A 2 2.60 -11.15 -3.23
N TYR A 3 1.69 -10.24 -2.89
CA TYR A 3 1.70 -8.85 -3.33
C TYR A 3 2.45 -7.99 -2.32
N GLU A 4 3.34 -7.13 -2.80
CA GLU A 4 4.24 -6.31 -1.98
C GLU A 4 3.94 -4.82 -2.11
N LEU A 5 4.22 -4.05 -1.05
CA LEU A 5 4.06 -2.60 -1.07
C LEU A 5 5.12 -2.00 -1.99
N PRO A 6 4.75 -1.37 -3.12
CA PRO A 6 5.72 -0.79 -4.03
C PRO A 6 6.47 0.34 -3.32
N LYS A 7 7.78 0.43 -3.50
CA LYS A 7 8.57 1.52 -2.92
C LYS A 7 8.03 2.87 -3.39
N LEU A 8 7.78 3.78 -2.45
CA LEU A 8 7.43 5.16 -2.78
C LEU A 8 8.57 5.81 -3.60
N PRO A 9 8.30 6.38 -4.79
CA PRO A 9 9.35 6.90 -5.67
C PRO A 9 9.86 8.29 -5.27
N TYR A 10 9.32 8.86 -4.18
CA TYR A 10 9.65 10.19 -3.66
C TYR A 10 9.59 10.19 -2.12
N ALA A 11 10.14 11.23 -1.49
CA ALA A 11 10.05 11.44 -0.05
C ALA A 11 8.62 11.87 0.35
N TYR A 12 8.24 11.65 1.62
CA TYR A 12 6.86 11.92 2.07
C TYR A 12 6.43 13.38 1.90
N ASP A 13 7.35 14.33 1.99
CA ASP A 13 7.12 15.77 1.86
C ASP A 13 7.20 16.29 0.40
N ALA A 14 7.48 15.43 -0.57
CA ALA A 14 7.70 15.84 -1.97
C ALA A 14 6.47 16.48 -2.65
N LEU A 15 5.29 16.36 -2.03
CA LEU A 15 4.02 16.90 -2.55
C LEU A 15 3.55 18.16 -1.81
N GLU A 16 4.34 18.69 -0.88
CA GLU A 16 4.00 19.93 -0.20
C GLU A 16 4.04 21.15 -1.15
N PRO A 17 3.17 22.17 -0.93
CA PRO A 17 2.16 22.27 0.12
C PRO A 17 0.79 21.68 -0.27
N VAL A 18 0.70 20.95 -1.39
CA VAL A 18 -0.57 20.44 -1.92
C VAL A 18 -1.07 19.26 -1.09
N ILE A 19 -0.16 18.37 -0.67
CA ILE A 19 -0.43 17.26 0.24
C ILE A 19 0.68 17.25 1.29
N ASP A 20 0.30 17.31 2.57
CA ASP A 20 1.26 17.31 3.67
C ASP A 20 1.95 15.94 3.83
N ALA A 21 3.18 15.96 4.35
CA ALA A 21 3.97 14.75 4.54
C ALA A 21 3.27 13.69 5.41
N ARG A 22 2.50 14.11 6.42
CA ARG A 22 1.80 13.18 7.32
C ARG A 22 0.67 12.45 6.61
N THR A 23 -0.04 13.11 5.71
CA THR A 23 -1.03 12.48 4.83
C THR A 23 -0.39 11.44 3.92
N VAL A 24 0.74 11.75 3.26
CA VAL A 24 1.44 10.77 2.40
C VAL A 24 1.93 9.57 3.21
N GLU A 25 2.53 9.81 4.39
CA GLU A 25 3.01 8.76 5.29
C GLU A 25 1.88 7.81 5.70
N ILE A 26 0.75 8.33 6.19
CA ILE A 26 -0.40 7.52 6.62
C ILE A 26 -1.00 6.77 5.43
N HIS A 27 -1.19 7.43 4.29
CA HIS A 27 -1.75 6.83 3.09
C HIS A 27 -0.90 5.64 2.62
N TYR A 28 0.41 5.84 2.50
CA TYR A 28 1.34 4.83 2.03
C TYR A 28 1.54 3.69 3.04
N SER A 29 2.00 4.02 4.26
CA SER A 29 2.46 3.02 5.23
C SER A 29 1.33 2.26 5.93
N LYS A 30 0.11 2.82 5.96
CA LYS A 30 -1.04 2.20 6.60
C LYS A 30 -2.09 1.78 5.61
N HIS A 31 -2.70 2.71 4.88
CA HIS A 31 -3.85 2.39 4.04
C HIS A 31 -3.47 1.46 2.87
N HIS A 32 -2.44 1.81 2.09
CA HIS A 32 -1.95 0.94 1.01
C HIS A 32 -1.45 -0.41 1.53
N GLN A 33 -0.63 -0.40 2.59
CA GLN A 33 -0.16 -1.64 3.23
C GLN A 33 -1.31 -2.55 3.69
N THR A 34 -2.39 -1.98 4.23
CA THR A 34 -3.56 -2.74 4.70
C THR A 34 -4.27 -3.44 3.55
N TYR A 35 -4.42 -2.79 2.39
CA TYR A 35 -5.00 -3.43 1.21
C TYR A 35 -4.20 -4.66 0.78
N LEU A 36 -2.87 -4.57 0.77
CA LEU A 36 -2.00 -5.68 0.40
C LEU A 36 -2.02 -6.82 1.41
N THR A 37 -2.00 -6.49 2.71
CA THR A 37 -2.15 -7.49 3.78
C THR A 37 -3.46 -8.28 3.63
N ASN A 38 -4.58 -7.58 3.40
CA ASN A 38 -5.88 -8.22 3.23
C ASN A 38 -5.97 -9.01 1.93
N LEU A 39 -5.43 -8.48 0.83
CA LEU A 39 -5.37 -9.17 -0.46
C LEU A 39 -4.57 -10.48 -0.34
N ASN A 40 -3.40 -10.44 0.29
CA ASN A 40 -2.57 -11.63 0.50
C ASN A 40 -3.31 -12.70 1.31
N LYS A 41 -4.03 -12.29 2.36
CA LYS A 41 -4.87 -13.22 3.14
C LYS A 41 -5.94 -13.88 2.28
N ILE A 42 -6.65 -13.11 1.45
CA ILE A 42 -7.70 -13.64 0.56
C ILE A 42 -7.12 -14.62 -0.46
N VAL A 43 -5.96 -14.30 -1.05
CA VAL A 43 -5.27 -15.15 -2.03
C VAL A 43 -4.77 -16.44 -1.41
N GLU A 44 -4.30 -16.39 -0.16
CA GLU A 44 -3.90 -17.56 0.61
C GLU A 44 -5.09 -18.48 0.90
N GLU A 45 -6.23 -17.91 1.32
CA GLU A 45 -7.46 -18.65 1.60
C GLU A 45 -8.17 -19.13 0.33
N ASN A 46 -7.97 -18.45 -0.81
CA ASN A 46 -8.67 -18.71 -2.07
C ASN A 46 -7.71 -18.61 -3.28
N PRO A 47 -6.86 -19.64 -3.50
CA PRO A 47 -5.84 -19.62 -4.56
C PRO A 47 -6.39 -19.39 -5.99
N GLN A 48 -7.68 -19.64 -6.21
CA GLN A 48 -8.38 -19.48 -7.48
C GLN A 48 -8.83 -18.04 -7.79
N VAL A 49 -8.81 -17.12 -6.81
CA VAL A 49 -9.40 -15.77 -6.96
C VAL A 49 -8.61 -14.88 -7.95
N PHE A 50 -7.41 -15.29 -8.33
CA PHE A 50 -6.60 -14.61 -9.36
C PHE A 50 -5.85 -15.60 -10.26
N ALA A 51 -6.36 -16.84 -10.38
CA ALA A 51 -5.85 -17.86 -11.30
C ALA A 51 -6.51 -17.74 -12.68
#